data_AF-A0A959J818-F1
#
_entry.id   AF-A0A959J818-F1
#
_cell.length_a   1.000
_cell.length_b   1.000
_cell.length_c   1.000
_cell.angle_alpha   90.00
_cell.angle_beta   90.00
_cell.angle_gamma   90.00
#
_symmetry.space_group_name_H-M   'P 1'
#
loop_
_entity.id
_entity.type
_entity.pdbx_description
1 polymer ?
#
loop_
_entity_poly.entity_id
_entity_poly.type
_entity_poly.pdbx_seq_one_letter_code
_entity_poly.pdbx_strand_id
1 'polypeptide(L)'
;MSQIEIRPHHAEQLPYSVEETLNRLRKSLNAEGQAITGTITGQHVTLRLPEEEQHFWTPELSLDFEEDGEGTYLRGLCGPKPSVWLMFIFFYFLLGAAIVIIFIIGYSQKNLGLSADILWLIPILIGMVIAIYLTARAGQRLSQDQMVQLREFLANSLDHEVH
;
A
#
# COMPACT_ATOMS: atom_id res chain seq x y z
N MET A 1 -9.51 -15.31 19.41
CA MET A 1 -9.61 -14.36 18.28
C MET A 1 -8.31 -13.58 18.23
N SER A 2 -7.26 -14.20 17.68
CA SER A 2 -5.94 -13.58 17.54
C SER A 2 -6.03 -12.50 16.47
N GLN A 3 -5.74 -11.26 16.87
CA GLN A 3 -5.50 -10.18 15.93
C GLN A 3 -4.32 -10.60 15.05
N ILE A 4 -4.54 -10.63 13.74
CA ILE A 4 -3.48 -10.70 12.75
C ILE A 4 -2.69 -9.40 12.92
N GLU A 5 -1.60 -9.45 13.70
CA GLU A 5 -0.62 -8.37 13.74
C GLU A 5 0.07 -8.35 12.38
N ILE A 6 -0.42 -7.48 11.50
CA ILE A 6 0.18 -7.18 10.20
C ILE A 6 1.52 -6.50 10.48
N ARG A 7 2.57 -7.27 10.77
CA ARG A 7 3.92 -6.75 10.86
C ARG A 7 4.39 -6.52 9.41
N PRO A 8 4.63 -5.27 8.98
CA PRO A 8 4.99 -4.92 7.60
C PRO A 8 6.41 -5.35 7.22
N HIS A 9 7.20 -5.79 8.21
CA HIS A 9 8.47 -6.46 8.04
C HIS A 9 8.33 -7.86 8.63
N HIS A 10 7.86 -8.81 7.81
CA HIS A 10 7.94 -10.22 8.19
C HIS A 10 9.33 -10.70 7.81
N ALA A 11 10.05 -11.20 8.80
CA ALA A 11 11.42 -11.63 8.66
C ALA A 11 11.51 -13.09 9.09
N GLU A 12 11.76 -13.99 8.16
CA GLU A 12 11.68 -15.43 8.38
C GLU A 12 12.96 -16.11 7.90
N GLN A 13 13.48 -17.05 8.70
CA GLN A 13 14.61 -17.88 8.32
C GLN A 13 14.09 -19.12 7.61
N LEU A 14 14.42 -19.25 6.33
CA LEU A 14 14.12 -20.42 5.53
C LEU A 14 15.29 -21.42 5.63
N PRO A 15 15.02 -22.73 5.75
CA PRO A 15 16.05 -23.77 5.77
C PRO A 15 16.66 -24.04 4.39
N TYR A 16 16.20 -23.33 3.35
CA TYR A 16 16.64 -23.46 1.97
C TYR A 16 17.66 -22.39 1.61
N SER A 17 18.53 -22.67 0.65
CA SER A 17 19.39 -21.64 0.06
C SER A 17 18.57 -20.63 -0.75
N VAL A 18 19.13 -19.44 -0.95
CA VAL A 18 18.48 -18.37 -1.72
C VAL A 18 18.14 -18.85 -3.14
N GLU A 19 19.07 -19.56 -3.79
CA GLU A 19 18.85 -20.10 -5.15
C GLU A 19 17.73 -21.14 -5.20
N GLU A 20 17.63 -22.02 -4.20
CA GLU A 20 16.57 -23.04 -4.17
C GLU A 20 15.19 -22.40 -3.98
N THR A 21 15.13 -21.39 -3.11
CA THR A 21 13.91 -20.59 -2.85
C THR A 21 13.46 -19.85 -4.11
N LEU A 22 14.38 -19.18 -4.80
CA LEU A 22 14.09 -18.45 -6.04
C LEU A 22 13.65 -19.40 -7.17
N ASN A 23 14.24 -20.60 -7.26
CA ASN A 23 13.83 -21.59 -8.26
C ASN A 23 12.42 -22.14 -8.01
N ARG A 24 12.05 -22.39 -6.74
CA ARG A 24 10.69 -22.79 -6.36
C ARG A 24 9.67 -21.71 -6.73
N LEU A 25 9.95 -20.45 -6.36
CA LEU A 25 9.11 -19.31 -6.73
C LEU A 25 8.97 -19.16 -8.24
N ARG A 26 10.07 -19.30 -8.99
CA ARG A 26 10.05 -19.23 -10.45
C ARG A 26 9.19 -20.34 -11.05
N LYS A 27 9.23 -21.55 -10.49
CA LYS A 27 8.40 -22.67 -10.95
C LYS A 27 6.92 -22.42 -10.68
N SER A 28 6.57 -21.91 -9.49
CA SER A 28 5.18 -21.58 -9.13
C SER A 28 4.63 -20.40 -9.94
N LEU A 29 5.47 -19.41 -10.29
CA LEU A 29 5.08 -18.30 -11.16
C LEU A 29 4.87 -18.69 -12.62
N ASN A 30 5.51 -19.76 -13.10
CA ASN A 30 5.36 -20.26 -14.48
C ASN A 30 4.37 -21.43 -14.59
N ALA A 31 3.65 -21.77 -13.51
CA ALA A 31 2.63 -22.81 -13.55
C ALA A 31 1.43 -22.36 -14.41
N GLU A 32 0.87 -23.29 -15.19
CA GLU A 32 -0.32 -23.01 -16.00
C GLU A 32 -1.53 -22.70 -15.11
N GLY A 33 -2.22 -21.58 -15.38
CA GLY A 33 -3.41 -21.16 -14.63
C GLY A 33 -3.13 -20.24 -13.44
N GLN A 34 -1.89 -19.75 -13.27
CA GLN A 34 -1.54 -18.86 -12.16
C GLN A 34 -2.13 -17.44 -12.36
N ALA A 35 -2.91 -16.99 -11.39
CA ALA A 35 -3.54 -15.67 -11.39
C ALA A 35 -2.66 -14.56 -10.78
N ILE A 36 -1.34 -14.78 -10.64
CA ILE A 36 -0.40 -13.82 -10.01
C ILE A 36 0.84 -13.68 -10.89
N THR A 37 1.26 -12.44 -11.12
CA THR A 37 2.45 -12.08 -11.89
C THR A 37 3.59 -11.72 -10.95
N GLY A 38 4.78 -12.25 -11.19
CA GLY A 38 5.96 -11.98 -10.36
C GLY A 38 7.19 -11.61 -11.18
N THR A 39 7.92 -10.60 -10.73
CA THR A 39 9.21 -10.21 -11.31
C THR A 39 10.33 -10.57 -10.33
N ILE A 40 11.34 -11.31 -10.80
CA ILE A 40 12.52 -11.69 -10.01
C ILE A 40 13.71 -10.90 -10.56
N THR A 41 14.33 -10.07 -9.72
CA THR A 41 15.53 -9.29 -10.04
C THR A 41 16.63 -9.59 -9.01
N GLY A 42 17.55 -10.49 -9.35
CA GLY A 42 18.58 -10.94 -8.42
C GLY A 42 17.97 -11.62 -7.19
N GLN A 43 18.18 -11.04 -6.02
CA GLN A 43 17.62 -11.51 -4.73
C GLN A 43 16.35 -10.75 -4.31
N HIS A 44 15.80 -9.89 -5.18
CA HIS A 44 14.54 -9.20 -4.96
C HIS A 44 13.44 -9.84 -5.80
N VAL A 45 12.32 -10.17 -5.18
CA VAL A 45 11.12 -10.70 -5.84
C VAL A 45 9.95 -9.79 -5.58
N THR A 46 9.27 -9.39 -6.63
CA THR A 46 8.07 -8.56 -6.54
C THR A 46 6.88 -9.35 -7.06
N LEU A 47 5.90 -9.62 -6.21
CA LEU A 47 4.64 -10.28 -6.56
C LEU A 47 3.53 -9.24 -6.73
N ARG A 48 2.78 -9.35 -7.81
CA ARG A 48 1.71 -8.44 -8.23
C ARG A 48 0.53 -9.23 -8.80
N LEU A 49 -0.67 -8.66 -8.71
CA LEU A 49 -1.82 -9.16 -9.46
C LEU A 49 -1.63 -8.93 -10.98
N PRO A 50 -2.28 -9.72 -11.84
CA PRO A 50 -2.22 -9.59 -13.30
C PRO A 50 -2.71 -8.21 -13.71
N GLU A 51 -2.17 -7.66 -14.81
CA GLU A 51 -2.43 -6.27 -15.22
C GLU A 51 -3.92 -5.94 -15.34
N GLU A 52 -4.76 -6.92 -15.69
CA GLU A 52 -6.22 -6.77 -15.80
C GLU A 52 -6.91 -6.49 -14.44
N GLU A 53 -6.36 -7.03 -13.35
CA GLU A 53 -6.85 -6.84 -11.98
C GLU A 53 -6.10 -5.72 -11.23
N GLN A 54 -5.09 -5.12 -11.88
CA GLN A 54 -4.39 -3.98 -11.32
C GLN A 54 -5.25 -2.72 -11.39
N HIS A 55 -5.48 -2.14 -10.23
CA HIS A 55 -6.15 -0.88 -10.02
C HIS A 55 -5.26 0.05 -9.20
N PHE A 56 -5.73 1.29 -9.02
CA PHE A 56 -4.99 2.32 -8.31
C PHE A 56 -4.60 1.91 -6.88
N TRP A 57 -5.39 1.06 -6.22
CA TRP A 57 -5.15 0.55 -4.86
C TRP A 57 -4.53 -0.85 -4.82
N THR A 58 -4.08 -1.41 -5.93
CA THR A 58 -3.55 -2.77 -5.93
C THR A 58 -2.27 -2.85 -5.10
N PRO A 59 -2.22 -3.77 -4.10
CA PRO A 59 -1.05 -3.96 -3.27
C PRO A 59 0.07 -4.61 -4.06
N GLU A 60 1.30 -4.34 -3.62
CA GLU A 60 2.50 -4.97 -4.14
C GLU A 60 3.23 -5.65 -2.98
N LEU A 61 3.66 -6.89 -3.21
CA LEU A 61 4.42 -7.67 -2.24
C LEU A 61 5.86 -7.75 -2.73
N SER A 62 6.73 -6.99 -2.07
CA SER A 62 8.17 -7.02 -2.30
C SER A 62 8.82 -7.96 -1.30
N LEU A 63 9.67 -8.85 -1.77
CA LEU A 63 10.39 -9.86 -0.99
C LEU A 63 11.88 -9.69 -1.28
N ASP A 64 12.68 -9.52 -0.24
CA ASP A 64 14.13 -9.47 -0.29
C ASP A 64 14.70 -10.72 0.37
N PHE A 65 15.62 -11.41 -0.29
CA PHE A 65 16.30 -12.60 0.23
C PHE A 65 17.76 -12.28 0.55
N GLU A 66 18.15 -12.39 1.81
CA GLU A 66 19.55 -12.22 2.26
C GLU A 66 20.10 -13.60 2.67
N GLU A 67 21.37 -13.88 2.38
CA GLU A 67 22.03 -15.12 2.85
C GLU A 67 22.34 -15.01 4.35
N ASP A 68 22.00 -16.03 5.13
CA ASP A 68 22.28 -16.10 6.58
C ASP A 68 22.87 -17.47 6.95
N GLY A 69 24.19 -17.61 6.78
CA GLY A 69 24.92 -18.83 7.13
C GLY A 69 24.49 -20.06 6.31
N GLU A 70 23.78 -21.00 6.94
CA GLU A 70 23.21 -22.19 6.29
C GLU A 70 21.74 -22.01 5.85
N GLY A 71 21.14 -20.83 6.05
CA GLY A 71 19.76 -20.52 5.71
C GLY A 71 19.59 -19.23 4.91
N THR A 72 18.34 -18.87 4.63
CA THR A 72 17.97 -17.65 3.92
C THR A 72 17.10 -16.76 4.81
N TYR A 73 17.47 -15.49 4.94
CA TYR A 73 16.66 -14.48 5.61
C TYR A 73 15.72 -13.82 4.60
N LEU A 74 14.43 -14.12 4.68
CA LEU A 74 13.40 -13.49 3.87
C LEU A 74 12.88 -12.23 4.56
N ARG A 75 12.89 -11.08 3.88
CA ARG A 75 12.19 -9.86 4.31
C ARG A 75 11.05 -9.56 3.35
N GLY A 76 9.82 -9.61 3.84
CA GLY A 76 8.64 -9.18 3.09
C GLY A 76 8.22 -7.77 3.46
N LEU A 77 8.08 -6.89 2.46
CA LEU A 77 7.46 -5.58 2.56
C LEU A 77 6.13 -5.56 1.79
N CYS A 78 5.04 -5.49 2.56
CA CYS A 78 3.68 -5.38 2.04
C CYS A 78 3.30 -3.89 1.98
N GLY A 79 3.18 -3.29 0.79
CA GLY A 79 2.91 -1.86 0.67
C GLY A 79 2.01 -1.49 -0.51
N PRO A 80 1.15 -0.46 -0.36
CA PRO A 80 0.53 0.17 -1.52
C PRO A 80 1.60 0.92 -2.33
N LYS A 81 1.38 1.07 -3.64
CA LYS A 81 2.28 1.84 -4.52
C LYS A 81 2.53 3.25 -3.92
N PRO A 82 3.80 3.72 -3.82
CA PRO A 82 4.13 5.03 -3.25
C PRO A 82 3.37 6.22 -3.86
N SER A 83 2.96 6.07 -5.14
CA SER A 83 2.19 7.07 -5.89
C SER A 83 0.82 7.40 -5.25
N VAL A 84 0.17 6.42 -4.61
CA VAL A 84 -1.16 6.59 -3.98
C VAL A 84 -1.08 7.56 -2.80
N TRP A 85 -0.10 7.35 -1.93
CA TRP A 85 0.11 8.18 -0.75
C TRP A 85 0.46 9.63 -1.13
N LEU A 86 1.31 9.80 -2.14
CA LEU A 86 1.67 11.13 -2.64
C LEU A 86 0.47 11.90 -3.20
N MET A 87 -0.43 11.22 -3.93
CA MET A 87 -1.65 11.82 -4.45
C MET A 87 -2.52 12.38 -3.31
N PHE A 88 -2.72 11.62 -2.23
CA PHE A 88 -3.49 12.09 -1.08
C PHE A 88 -2.84 13.30 -0.40
N ILE A 89 -1.52 13.27 -0.20
CA ILE A 89 -0.80 14.44 0.33
C ILE A 89 -1.01 15.66 -0.54
N PHE A 90 -0.91 15.50 -1.87
CA PHE A 90 -1.10 16.60 -2.80
C PHE A 90 -2.49 17.24 -2.63
N PHE A 91 -3.56 16.42 -2.54
CA PHE A 91 -4.90 16.94 -2.31
C PHE A 91 -5.06 17.61 -0.94
N TYR A 92 -4.52 17.02 0.12
CA TYR A 92 -4.56 17.64 1.45
C TYR A 92 -3.79 18.95 1.49
N PHE A 93 -2.66 19.04 0.79
CA PHE A 93 -1.87 20.26 0.67
C PHE A 93 -2.65 21.35 -0.08
N LEU A 94 -3.27 21.01 -1.21
CA LEU A 94 -4.10 21.93 -1.99
C LEU A 94 -5.28 22.47 -1.15
N LEU A 95 -6.00 21.59 -0.47
CA LEU A 95 -7.13 21.96 0.38
C LEU A 95 -6.69 22.77 1.60
N GLY A 96 -5.58 22.37 2.25
CA GLY A 96 -5.00 23.10 3.37
C GLY A 96 -4.59 24.52 2.98
N ALA A 97 -3.91 24.68 1.84
CA ALA A 97 -3.54 25.99 1.31
C ALA A 97 -4.78 26.85 1.01
N ALA A 98 -5.82 26.27 0.40
CA ALA A 98 -7.07 26.97 0.14
C ALA A 98 -7.77 27.44 1.43
N ILE A 99 -7.85 26.57 2.44
CA ILE A 99 -8.43 26.92 3.75
C ILE A 99 -7.68 28.10 4.37
N VAL A 100 -6.34 28.08 4.36
CA VAL A 100 -5.52 29.17 4.91
C VAL A 100 -5.77 30.48 4.18
N ILE A 101 -5.79 30.48 2.84
CA ILE A 101 -6.04 31.69 2.03
C ILE A 101 -7.43 32.26 2.33
N ILE A 102 -8.47 31.42 2.32
CA ILE A 102 -9.85 31.83 2.60
C ILE A 102 -9.97 32.36 4.03
N PHE A 103 -9.30 31.72 4.99
CA PHE A 103 -9.30 32.14 6.38
C PHE A 103 -8.68 33.53 6.54
N ILE A 104 -7.52 33.79 5.93
CA ILE A 104 -6.86 35.10 5.96
C ILE A 104 -7.76 36.18 5.35
N ILE A 105 -8.32 35.92 4.16
CA ILE A 105 -9.19 36.87 3.45
C ILE A 105 -10.46 37.14 4.25
N GLY A 106 -11.15 36.10 4.69
CA GLY A 106 -12.41 36.24 5.43
C GLY A 106 -12.22 36.89 6.80
N TYR A 107 -11.13 36.59 7.50
CA TYR A 107 -10.80 37.24 8.76
C TYR A 107 -10.46 38.73 8.56
N SER A 108 -9.73 39.07 7.49
CA SER A 108 -9.46 40.45 7.11
C SER A 108 -10.75 41.23 6.80
N GLN A 109 -11.67 40.64 6.02
CA GLN A 109 -12.97 41.25 5.70
C GLN A 109 -13.80 41.50 6.97
N LYS A 110 -13.83 40.52 7.88
CA LYS A 110 -14.55 40.66 9.16
C LYS A 110 -14.01 41.82 10.00
N ASN A 111 -12.69 42.01 10.05
CA ASN A 111 -12.07 43.13 10.76
C ASN A 111 -12.35 44.49 10.10
N LEU A 112 -12.53 44.52 8.78
CA LEU A 112 -12.90 45.72 8.02
C LEU A 112 -14.39 46.06 8.10
N GLY A 113 -15.20 45.26 8.81
CA GLY A 113 -16.65 45.44 8.88
C GLY A 113 -17.38 45.06 7.58
N LEU A 114 -16.70 44.37 6.66
CA LEU A 114 -17.27 43.86 5.42
C LEU A 114 -17.97 42.51 5.65
N SER A 115 -18.87 42.14 4.73
CA SER A 115 -19.53 40.83 4.72
C SER A 115 -18.51 39.70 4.47
N ALA A 116 -18.23 38.90 5.49
CA ALA A 116 -17.25 37.81 5.45
C ALA A 116 -17.86 36.48 4.96
N ASP A 117 -18.70 36.53 3.93
CA ASP A 117 -19.45 35.35 3.45
C ASP A 117 -18.52 34.25 2.90
N ILE A 118 -17.31 34.63 2.47
CA ILE A 118 -16.28 33.69 1.99
C ILE A 118 -15.89 32.64 3.06
N LEU A 119 -16.09 32.91 4.36
CA LEU A 119 -15.83 31.96 5.43
C LEU A 119 -16.75 30.73 5.38
N TRP A 120 -17.93 30.83 4.74
CA TRP A 120 -18.82 29.68 4.51
C TRP A 120 -18.21 28.61 3.61
N LEU A 121 -17.15 28.93 2.86
CA LEU A 121 -16.43 27.95 2.06
C LEU A 121 -15.60 26.98 2.93
N ILE A 122 -15.20 27.39 4.14
CA ILE A 122 -14.38 26.57 5.06
C ILE A 122 -15.05 25.24 5.43
N PRO A 123 -16.31 25.20 5.92
CA PRO A 123 -16.97 23.92 6.23
C PRO A 123 -17.12 23.02 4.99
N ILE A 124 -17.28 23.60 3.79
CA ILE A 124 -17.32 22.84 2.54
C ILE A 124 -15.96 22.17 2.26
N LEU A 125 -14.86 22.90 2.43
CA LEU A 125 -13.50 22.36 2.28
C LEU A 125 -13.18 21.29 3.33
N ILE A 126 -13.63 21.48 4.58
CA ILE A 126 -13.52 20.45 5.63
C ILE A 126 -14.31 19.19 5.22
N GLY A 127 -15.50 19.35 4.66
CA GLY A 127 -16.28 18.24 4.10
C GLY A 127 -15.53 17.48 3.01
N MET A 128 -14.82 18.18 2.12
CA MET A 128 -13.97 17.55 1.11
C MET A 128 -12.80 16.78 1.72
N VAL A 129 -12.13 17.31 2.75
CA VAL A 129 -11.06 16.61 3.48
C VAL A 129 -11.57 15.29 4.06
N ILE A 130 -12.77 15.30 4.66
CA ILE A 130 -13.40 14.09 5.21
C ILE A 130 -13.73 13.10 4.09
N ALA A 131 -14.28 13.57 2.96
CA ALA A 131 -14.58 12.71 1.82
C ALA A 131 -13.31 12.00 1.28
N ILE A 132 -12.21 12.74 1.14
CA ILE A 132 -10.91 12.18 0.72
C ILE A 132 -10.42 11.13 1.72
N TYR A 133 -10.54 11.40 3.02
CA TYR A 133 -10.18 10.45 4.06
C TYR A 133 -11.00 9.16 3.97
N LEU A 134 -12.31 9.25 3.74
CA LEU A 134 -13.18 8.10 3.58
C LEU A 134 -12.82 7.28 2.33
N THR A 135 -12.53 7.93 1.20
CA THR A 135 -12.07 7.26 -0.02
C THR A 135 -10.73 6.55 0.20
N ALA A 136 -9.78 7.20 0.89
CA ALA A 136 -8.50 6.57 1.24
C ALA A 136 -8.71 5.31 2.10
N ARG A 137 -9.60 5.40 3.10
CA ARG A 137 -9.93 4.28 3.98
C ARG A 137 -10.66 3.15 3.27
N ALA A 138 -11.56 3.47 2.33
CA ALA A 138 -12.24 2.48 1.50
C ALA A 138 -11.25 1.76 0.58
N GLY A 139 -10.34 2.50 -0.05
CA GLY A 139 -9.29 1.93 -0.88
C GLY A 139 -8.39 0.97 -0.11
N GLN A 140 -7.99 1.32 1.12
CA GLN A 140 -7.20 0.43 1.98
C GLN A 140 -7.91 -0.89 2.28
N ARG A 141 -9.24 -0.89 2.44
CA ARG A 141 -10.01 -2.13 2.66
C ARG A 141 -9.99 -3.03 1.43
N LEU A 142 -10.16 -2.46 0.23
CA LEU A 142 -10.11 -3.21 -1.02
C LEU A 142 -8.72 -3.87 -1.23
N SER A 143 -7.65 -3.19 -0.83
CA SER A 143 -6.29 -3.74 -0.88
C SER A 143 -6.05 -4.87 0.11
N GLN A 144 -6.78 -4.95 1.23
CA GLN A 144 -6.56 -5.99 2.24
C GLN A 144 -6.89 -7.38 1.70
N ASP A 145 -8.01 -7.52 1.00
CA ASP A 145 -8.43 -8.80 0.42
C ASP A 145 -7.41 -9.29 -0.63
N GLN A 146 -6.91 -8.37 -1.46
CA GLN A 146 -5.84 -8.64 -2.44
C GLN A 146 -4.51 -9.01 -1.78
N MET A 147 -4.19 -8.43 -0.62
CA MET A 147 -2.98 -8.75 0.13
C MET A 147 -3.02 -10.18 0.69
N VAL A 148 -4.20 -10.65 1.12
CA VAL A 148 -4.38 -12.03 1.59
C VAL A 148 -4.10 -13.02 0.45
N GLN A 149 -4.60 -12.75 -0.76
CA GLN A 149 -4.33 -13.60 -1.94
C GLN A 149 -2.83 -13.70 -2.27
N LEU A 150 -2.10 -12.58 -2.22
CA LEU A 150 -0.65 -12.58 -2.45
C LEU A 150 0.11 -13.39 -1.38
N ARG A 151 -0.34 -13.33 -0.13
CA ARG A 151 0.24 -14.10 0.99
C ARG A 151 -0.04 -15.59 0.87
N GLU A 152 -1.28 -15.97 0.55
CA GLU A 152 -1.65 -17.38 0.34
C GLU A 152 -0.85 -18.00 -0.81
N PHE A 153 -0.66 -17.27 -1.90
CA PHE A 153 0.21 -17.71 -3.00
C PHE A 153 1.65 -17.92 -2.56
N LEU A 154 2.20 -17.00 -1.77
CA LEU A 154 3.57 -17.11 -1.26
C LEU A 154 3.72 -18.33 -0.36
N ALA A 155 2.79 -18.54 0.58
CA ALA A 155 2.75 -19.69 1.48
C ALA A 155 2.70 -21.01 0.70
N ASN A 156 1.78 -21.11 -0.26
CA ASN A 156 1.64 -22.29 -1.13
C ASN A 156 2.88 -22.55 -1.99
N SER A 157 3.60 -21.51 -2.39
CA SER A 157 4.81 -21.64 -3.22
C SER A 157 6.03 -22.10 -2.42
N LEU A 158 6.06 -21.83 -1.12
CA LEU A 158 7.17 -22.16 -0.23
C LEU A 158 6.92 -23.41 0.61
N ASP A 159 5.74 -24.02 0.52
CA ASP A 159 5.35 -25.21 1.29
C ASP A 159 5.59 -24.98 2.81
N HIS A 160 5.37 -23.74 3.23
CA HIS A 160 5.49 -23.26 4.61
C HIS A 160 4.21 -22.54 4.99
N GLU A 161 3.59 -22.98 6.09
CA GLU A 161 2.46 -22.28 6.69
C GLU A 161 2.95 -20.92 7.23
N VAL A 162 2.60 -19.85 6.54
CA VAL A 162 2.80 -18.48 7.04
C VAL A 162 1.82 -18.27 8.18
N HIS A 163 2.29 -18.44 9.42
CA HIS A 163 1.52 -18.17 10.64
C HIS A 163 1.38 -16.67 10.96
#